data_AF-A0A927VZ37-F1
#
_entry.id   AF-A0A927VZ37-F1
#
_cell.length_a   1.000
_cell.length_b   1.000
_cell.length_c   1.000
_cell.angle_alpha   90.00
_cell.angle_beta   90.00
_cell.angle_gamma   90.00
#
_symmetry.space_group_name_H-M   'P 1'
#
loop_
_entity.id
_entity.type
_entity.pdbx_description
1 polymer ?
#
loop_
_entity_poly.entity_id
_entity_poly.type
_entity_poly.pdbx_seq_one_letter_code
_entity_poly.pdbx_strand_id
1 'polypeptide(L)'
;MSDITLTYSDLQASRDAYKQKLEEVHQIEQELARMYSQLSSTWSGQGFEGFSTYYQENVPSSLQKVQQWLGSIEDALGKTLNEYEEREAAVGNAWRV
;
A
#
# COMPACT_ATOMS: atom_id res chain seq x y z
N MET A 1 31.66 8.08 0.49
CA MET A 1 30.27 7.57 0.51
C MET A 1 29.84 7.47 -0.93
N SER A 2 29.47 6.29 -1.40
CA SER A 2 28.94 6.10 -2.74
C SER A 2 27.50 6.64 -2.77
N ASP A 3 27.26 7.71 -3.53
CA ASP A 3 25.90 8.18 -3.80
C ASP A 3 25.12 7.06 -4.47
N ILE A 4 24.15 6.49 -3.77
CA ILE A 4 23.20 5.56 -4.37
C ILE A 4 22.34 6.41 -5.31
N THR A 5 22.66 6.34 -6.60
CA THR A 5 21.86 7.00 -7.63
C THR A 5 20.70 6.07 -7.95
N LEU A 6 19.53 6.32 -7.36
CA LEU A 6 18.29 5.64 -7.75
C LEU A 6 17.95 6.02 -9.19
N THR A 7 17.83 5.03 -10.07
CA THR A 7 17.42 5.25 -11.46
C THR A 7 15.90 5.41 -11.56
N TYR A 8 15.42 5.99 -12.67
CA TYR A 8 13.99 6.04 -12.98
C TYR A 8 13.35 4.63 -12.93
N SER A 9 14.03 3.62 -13.49
CA SER A 9 13.55 2.23 -13.46
C SER A 9 13.47 1.66 -12.05
N ASP A 10 14.39 2.03 -11.14
CA ASP A 10 14.34 1.57 -9.74
C ASP A 10 13.16 2.20 -9.00
N LEU A 11 12.88 3.48 -9.25
CA LEU A 11 11.73 4.18 -8.68
C LEU A 11 10.41 3.61 -9.20
N GLN A 12 10.34 3.28 -10.49
CA GLN A 12 9.17 2.65 -11.09
C GLN A 12 8.92 1.25 -10.51
N ALA A 13 9.97 0.42 -10.42
CA ALA A 13 9.88 -0.91 -9.82
C ALA A 13 9.45 -0.83 -8.34
N SER A 14 9.96 0.16 -7.60
CA SER A 14 9.55 0.39 -6.21
C SER A 14 8.08 0.78 -6.11
N ARG A 15 7.60 1.74 -6.92
CA ARG A 15 6.18 2.14 -6.96
C ARG A 15 5.28 0.95 -7.24
N ASP A 16 5.61 0.16 -8.25
CA ASP A 16 4.82 -1.00 -8.65
C ASP A 16 4.81 -2.08 -7.55
N ALA A 17 5.90 -2.24 -6.80
CA ALA A 17 5.93 -3.11 -5.62
C ALA A 17 5.01 -2.61 -4.49
N TYR A 18 4.99 -1.31 -4.20
CA TYR A 18 4.06 -0.73 -3.21
C TYR A 18 2.60 -0.91 -3.64
N LYS A 19 2.31 -0.73 -4.93
CA LYS A 19 0.98 -0.98 -5.50
C LYS A 19 0.57 -2.45 -5.35
N GLN A 20 1.48 -3.40 -5.61
CA GLN A 20 1.22 -4.81 -5.39
C GLN A 20 0.94 -5.11 -3.92
N LYS A 21 1.70 -4.51 -2.99
CA LYS A 21 1.47 -4.69 -1.56
C LYS A 21 0.12 -4.14 -1.11
N LEU A 22 -0.36 -3.04 -1.71
CA LEU A 22 -1.69 -2.51 -1.45
C LEU A 22 -2.79 -3.54 -1.80
N GLU A 23 -2.63 -4.22 -2.93
CA GLU A 23 -3.55 -5.28 -3.38
C GLU A 23 -3.50 -6.49 -2.45
N GLU A 24 -2.30 -6.93 -2.04
CA GLU A 24 -2.14 -8.02 -1.06
C GLU A 24 -2.87 -7.69 0.26
N VAL A 25 -2.79 -6.44 0.74
CA VAL A 25 -3.51 -6.02 1.96
C VAL A 25 -5.03 -6.06 1.78
N HIS A 26 -5.56 -5.69 0.61
CA HIS A 26 -6.99 -5.83 0.31
C HIS A 26 -7.43 -7.30 0.32
N GLN A 27 -6.60 -8.21 -0.19
CA GLN A 27 -6.90 -9.64 -0.17
C GLN A 27 -6.91 -10.18 1.27
N ILE A 28 -5.95 -9.77 2.10
CA ILE A 28 -5.89 -10.12 3.53
C ILE A 28 -7.14 -9.59 4.26
N GLU A 29 -7.57 -8.37 3.97
CA GLU A 29 -8.79 -7.80 4.57
C GLU A 29 -10.03 -8.65 4.26
N GLN A 30 -10.19 -9.06 3.01
CA GLN A 30 -11.31 -9.91 2.59
C GLN A 30 -11.23 -11.31 3.22
N GLU A 31 -10.05 -11.89 3.32
CA GLU A 31 -9.84 -13.19 3.94
C GLU A 31 -10.17 -13.16 5.43
N LEU A 32 -9.66 -12.15 6.15
CA LEU A 32 -9.95 -11.95 7.57
C LEU A 32 -11.45 -11.76 7.82
N ALA A 33 -12.14 -10.98 6.96
CA ALA A 33 -13.59 -10.79 7.07
C ALA A 33 -14.36 -12.11 6.88
N ARG A 34 -13.94 -12.95 5.93
CA ARG A 34 -14.53 -14.29 5.73
C ARG A 34 -14.28 -15.21 6.92
N MET A 35 -13.04 -15.25 7.43
CA MET A 35 -12.68 -16.05 8.60
C MET A 35 -13.46 -15.62 9.85
N TYR A 36 -13.58 -14.30 10.06
CA TYR A 36 -14.40 -13.73 11.12
C TYR A 36 -15.87 -14.15 10.99
N SER A 37 -16.44 -14.08 9.79
CA SER A 37 -17.82 -14.52 9.56
C SER A 37 -18.01 -16.02 9.88
N GLN A 38 -17.10 -16.89 9.45
CA GLN A 38 -17.14 -18.32 9.76
C GLN A 38 -17.04 -18.59 11.27
N LEU A 39 -16.10 -17.93 11.95
CA LEU A 39 -15.96 -18.03 13.41
C LEU A 39 -17.23 -17.54 14.12
N SER A 40 -17.80 -16.41 13.70
CA SER A 40 -19.04 -15.88 14.28
C SER A 40 -20.24 -16.80 14.13
N SER A 41 -20.27 -17.62 13.09
CA SER A 41 -21.34 -18.59 12.85
C SER A 41 -21.23 -19.86 13.70
N THR A 42 -20.06 -20.13 14.27
CA THR A 42 -19.73 -21.40 14.94
C THR A 42 -19.38 -21.24 16.42
N TRP A 43 -18.90 -20.06 16.82
CA TRP A 43 -18.48 -19.78 18.18
C TRP A 43 -19.46 -18.83 18.86
N SER A 44 -20.18 -19.33 19.87
CA SER A 44 -21.12 -18.57 20.69
C SER A 44 -20.66 -18.46 22.15
N GLY A 45 -21.01 -17.36 22.82
CA GLY A 45 -20.78 -17.14 24.26
C GLY A 45 -19.83 -15.98 24.56
N GLN A 46 -19.60 -15.70 25.85
CA GLN A 46 -18.82 -14.53 26.31
C GLN A 46 -17.40 -14.44 25.74
N GLY A 47 -16.75 -15.58 25.46
CA GLY A 47 -15.42 -15.59 24.81
C GLY A 47 -15.45 -15.04 23.39
N PHE A 48 -16.54 -15.30 22.65
CA PHE A 48 -16.73 -14.75 21.30
C PHE A 48 -17.02 -13.26 21.35
N GLU A 49 -17.77 -12.76 22.34
CA GLU A 49 -18.06 -11.32 22.49
C GLU A 49 -16.77 -10.50 22.60
N GLY A 50 -15.82 -10.92 23.46
CA GLY A 50 -14.54 -10.23 23.61
C GLY A 50 -13.70 -10.23 22.33
N PHE A 51 -13.64 -11.38 21.64
CA PHE A 51 -12.97 -11.49 20.34
C PHE A 51 -13.65 -10.62 19.27
N SER A 52 -14.98 -10.66 19.20
CA SER A 52 -15.79 -9.92 18.23
C SER A 52 -15.57 -8.42 18.37
N THR A 53 -15.64 -7.90 19.60
CA THR A 53 -15.36 -6.48 19.89
C THR A 53 -13.94 -6.11 19.47
N TYR A 54 -12.93 -6.90 19.87
CA TYR A 54 -11.55 -6.64 19.48
C TYR A 54 -11.39 -6.61 17.96
N TYR A 55 -11.94 -7.59 17.25
CA TYR A 55 -11.84 -7.68 15.80
C TYR A 55 -12.46 -6.44 15.13
N GLN A 56 -13.71 -6.12 15.48
CA GLN A 56 -14.46 -5.03 14.86
C GLN A 56 -13.81 -3.65 15.10
N GLU A 57 -13.25 -3.43 16.28
CA GLU A 57 -12.63 -2.14 16.64
C GLU A 57 -11.22 -1.96 16.06
N ASN A 58 -10.43 -3.04 15.99
CA ASN A 58 -8.98 -2.92 15.76
C ASN A 58 -8.54 -3.39 14.37
N VAL A 59 -9.12 -4.47 13.84
CA VAL A 59 -8.59 -5.10 12.62
C VAL A 59 -8.85 -4.23 11.39
N PRO A 60 -10.09 -3.80 11.09
CA PRO A 60 -10.34 -2.94 9.92
C PRO A 60 -9.55 -1.64 9.97
N SER A 61 -9.52 -0.98 11.14
CA SER A 61 -8.83 0.29 11.31
C SER A 61 -7.32 0.18 11.16
N SER A 62 -6.72 -0.94 11.58
CA SER A 62 -5.28 -1.19 11.41
C SER A 62 -4.92 -1.47 9.96
N LEU A 63 -5.72 -2.27 9.23
CA LEU A 63 -5.50 -2.53 7.81
C LEU A 63 -5.65 -1.26 6.97
N GLN A 64 -6.65 -0.43 7.29
CA GLN A 64 -6.84 0.86 6.63
C GLN A 64 -5.62 1.78 6.80
N LYS A 65 -5.00 1.81 7.99
CA LYS A 65 -3.76 2.59 8.21
C LYS A 65 -2.61 2.07 7.36
N VAL A 66 -2.46 0.76 7.24
CA VAL A 66 -1.43 0.16 6.37
C VAL A 66 -1.69 0.53 4.91
N GLN A 67 -2.94 0.42 4.44
CA GLN A 67 -3.32 0.84 3.09
C GLN A 67 -3.00 2.32 2.84
N GLN A 68 -3.31 3.20 3.79
CA GLN A 68 -2.99 4.64 3.71
C GLN A 68 -1.49 4.89 3.61
N TRP A 69 -0.67 4.18 4.39
CA TRP A 69 0.78 4.32 4.34
C TRP A 69 1.36 3.83 3.02
N LEU A 70 0.93 2.67 2.54
CA LEU A 70 1.37 2.13 1.25
C LEU A 70 0.96 3.05 0.09
N GLY A 71 -0.29 3.52 0.08
CA GLY A 71 -0.78 4.46 -0.93
C GLY A 71 -0.04 5.80 -0.90
N SER A 72 0.27 6.33 0.29
CA SER A 72 1.03 7.58 0.41
C SER A 72 2.44 7.47 -0.16
N ILE A 73 3.09 6.31 0.00
CA ILE A 73 4.42 6.05 -0.56
C ILE A 73 4.34 5.87 -2.08
N GLU A 74 3.35 5.12 -2.56
CA GLU A 74 3.09 4.93 -3.98
C GLU A 74 2.84 6.27 -4.69
N ASP A 75 2.00 7.13 -4.13
CA ASP A 75 1.74 8.49 -4.62
C ASP A 75 3.01 9.35 -4.65
N ALA A 76 3.84 9.29 -3.60
CA ALA A 76 5.09 10.05 -3.52
C ALA A 76 6.10 9.60 -4.58
N LEU A 77 6.21 8.28 -4.82
CA LEU A 77 7.03 7.72 -5.89
C LEU A 77 6.49 8.10 -7.27
N GLY A 78 5.17 8.07 -7.46
CA GLY A 78 4.52 8.54 -8.70
C GLY A 78 4.83 9.99 -9.02
N LYS A 79 4.74 10.89 -8.03
CA LYS A 79 5.11 12.31 -8.19
C LYS A 79 6.59 12.46 -8.55
N THR A 80 7.46 11.73 -7.88
CA THR A 80 8.91 11.76 -8.15
C THR A 80 9.24 11.29 -9.58
N LEU A 81 8.55 10.24 -10.06
CA LEU A 81 8.70 9.75 -11.44
C LEU A 81 8.26 10.80 -12.46
N ASN A 82 7.11 11.45 -12.23
CA ASN A 82 6.62 12.52 -13.12
C ASN A 82 7.61 13.69 -13.18
N GLU A 83 8.16 14.12 -12.04
CA GLU A 83 9.19 15.17 -12.00
C GLU A 83 10.46 14.77 -12.77
N TYR A 84 10.83 13.49 -12.76
CA TYR A 84 11.97 12.98 -13.50
C TYR A 84 11.71 13.05 -15.02
N GLU A 85 10.53 12.63 -15.48
CA GLU A 85 10.13 12.71 -16.89
C GLU A 85 10.09 14.14 -17.40
N GLU A 86 9.54 15.08 -16.62
CA GLU A 86 9.47 16.49 -16.98
C GLU A 86 10.87 17.10 -17.13
N ARG A 87 11.80 16.74 -16.24
CA ARG A 87 13.21 17.19 -16.32
C ARG A 87 13.89 16.65 -17.57
N GLU A 88 13.75 15.35 -17.85
CA GLU A 88 14.35 14.73 -19.03
C GLU A 88 13.77 15.32 -20.33
N ALA A 89 12.46 15.58 -20.39
CA ALA A 89 11.82 16.24 -21.52
C ALA A 89 12.33 17.67 -21.72
N ALA A 90 12.52 18.43 -20.64
CA ALA A 90 13.06 19.78 -20.70
C ALA A 90 14.52 19.82 -21.19
N VAL A 91 15.35 18.89 -20.71
CA VAL A 91 16.75 18.75 -21.18
C VAL A 91 16.78 18.32 -22.65
N GLY A 92 15.97 17.33 -23.04
CA GLY A 92 15.89 16.86 -24.42
C GLY A 92 15.43 17.94 -25.41
N ASN A 93 14.58 18.88 -24.97
CA ASN A 93 14.18 20.05 -25.76
C ASN A 93 15.26 21.15 -25.79
N ALA A 94 16.04 21.32 -24.73
CA ALA A 94 17.09 22.35 -24.65
C ALA A 94 18.23 22.12 -25.66
N TRP A 95 18.49 20.88 -26.08
CA TRP A 95 19.50 20.55 -27.09
C TRP A 95 19.00 20.59 -28.54
N ARG A 96 17.70 20.86 -28.74
CA ARG A 96 17.05 20.93 -30.07
C ARG A 96 16.82 22.36 -30.58
N VAL A 97 17.25 23.38 -29.83
CA VAL A 97 17.20 24.82 -30.18
C VAL A 97 18.62 25.32 -30.41
#